data_AF-A0A0A2V5Z4-F1
#
_entry.id   AF-A0A0A2V5Z4-F1
#
_cell.length_a   1.000
_cell.length_b   1.000
_cell.length_c   1.000
_cell.angle_alpha   90.00
_cell.angle_beta   90.00
_cell.angle_gamma   90.00
#
_symmetry.space_group_name_H-M   'P 1'
#
loop_
_entity.id
_entity.type
_entity.pdbx_description
1 polymer ?
#
loop_
_entity_poly.entity_id
_entity_poly.type
_entity_poly.pdbx_seq_one_letter_code
_entity_poly.pdbx_strand_id
1 'polypeptide(L)'
;MRSKSEEYAPLHRDSSDRWSDESKETLSPAKQHKASRNPLYICSLIVSITLLAMSLFVNMIFILRIQPNQQIAKSSLAEGDCPSTHAGLRRDVPVAIQHGSEYTGDNLTEVRALWEELSGDPGVVALPEAYVQQTKLPHALRFPWDEDKGVYLVQGFHDLHCLRTLFRYVMYTELKQPQHIALSHALHCLDQLRQGVICNADDTPRYAGFQDPPGTGSGQVRMCRDWRRLERWAEERTACFRHEDEVPGPMIERFKSCPDGRVLWPTTTAAAAAAAGKSKEATGET
;
A
#
# COMPACT_ATOMS: atom_id res chain seq x y z
N MET A 1 -76.99 -12.50 26.31
CA MET A 1 -76.22 -11.25 26.48
C MET A 1 -74.83 -11.65 26.98
N ARG A 2 -73.69 -11.56 26.29
CA ARG A 2 -73.25 -10.97 25.01
C ARG A 2 -72.53 -12.11 24.24
N SER A 3 -72.94 -12.36 22.99
CA SER A 3 -72.67 -13.53 22.12
C SER A 3 -71.20 -13.59 21.62
N LYS A 4 -70.42 -14.68 21.84
CA LYS A 4 -70.18 -15.91 21.01
C LYS A 4 -69.68 -15.63 19.58
N SER A 5 -68.71 -16.32 18.98
CA SER A 5 -68.01 -17.60 19.28
C SER A 5 -66.80 -17.73 18.31
N GLU A 6 -65.61 -18.14 18.79
CA GLU A 6 -64.96 -19.45 18.62
C GLU A 6 -64.27 -19.69 17.27
N GLU A 7 -62.99 -20.07 17.28
CA GLU A 7 -62.52 -21.20 16.48
C GLU A 7 -61.33 -21.89 17.16
N TYR A 8 -61.35 -23.22 17.10
CA TYR A 8 -60.69 -24.17 17.99
C TYR A 8 -59.61 -24.95 17.21
N ALA A 9 -58.52 -25.30 17.89
CA ALA A 9 -57.58 -26.36 17.52
C ALA A 9 -57.36 -27.22 18.79
N PRO A 10 -56.76 -28.43 18.76
CA PRO A 10 -56.21 -29.23 17.66
C PRO A 10 -56.63 -30.73 17.76
N LEU A 11 -56.07 -31.63 16.93
CA LEU A 11 -55.16 -32.71 17.39
C LEU A 11 -54.83 -33.75 16.31
N HIS A 12 -53.57 -34.15 16.35
CA HIS A 12 -52.91 -35.19 15.57
C HIS A 12 -53.28 -36.58 16.13
N ARG A 13 -53.54 -37.57 15.26
CA ARG A 13 -53.20 -38.97 15.59
C ARG A 13 -53.13 -39.88 14.36
N ASP A 14 -52.16 -40.77 14.49
CA ASP A 14 -51.65 -41.80 13.58
C ASP A 14 -52.53 -43.06 13.48
N SER A 15 -52.22 -43.85 12.44
CA SER A 15 -52.33 -45.33 12.36
C SER A 15 -53.65 -46.05 12.02
N SER A 16 -53.47 -46.91 11.00
CA SER A 16 -54.02 -48.26 10.72
C SER A 16 -55.30 -48.48 9.93
N ASP A 17 -55.19 -49.54 9.12
CA ASP A 17 -56.23 -50.44 8.61
C ASP A 17 -57.00 -49.97 7.36
N ARG A 18 -57.29 -50.81 6.38
CA ARG A 18 -56.99 -52.22 6.08
C ARG A 18 -57.61 -52.48 4.70
N TRP A 19 -56.91 -53.27 3.89
CA TRP A 19 -57.39 -53.78 2.60
C TRP A 19 -58.79 -54.40 2.69
N SER A 20 -59.67 -54.04 1.75
CA SER A 20 -60.76 -54.89 1.31
C SER A 20 -60.72 -55.00 -0.21
N ASP A 21 -60.59 -56.25 -0.63
CA ASP A 21 -60.37 -56.70 -2.00
C ASP A 21 -61.69 -56.80 -2.79
N GLU A 22 -61.54 -56.81 -4.10
CA GLU A 22 -62.40 -57.48 -5.09
C GLU A 22 -63.76 -56.87 -5.52
N SER A 23 -63.79 -56.31 -6.74
CA SER A 23 -64.50 -56.95 -7.87
C SER A 23 -64.30 -56.21 -9.22
N LYS A 24 -63.73 -56.98 -10.15
CA LYS A 24 -63.67 -56.92 -11.63
C LYS A 24 -64.51 -55.86 -12.35
N GLU A 25 -63.87 -55.12 -13.27
CA GLU A 25 -64.31 -55.05 -14.67
C GLU A 25 -63.19 -54.57 -15.63
N THR A 26 -62.92 -55.44 -16.61
CA THR A 26 -62.49 -55.24 -18.01
C THR A 26 -61.58 -54.06 -18.46
N LEU A 27 -60.49 -54.48 -19.11
CA LEU A 27 -59.44 -53.75 -19.81
C LEU A 27 -59.95 -52.81 -20.93
N SER A 28 -59.48 -51.56 -20.94
CA SER A 28 -59.41 -50.70 -22.14
C SER A 28 -58.04 -50.01 -22.18
N PRO A 29 -57.34 -49.94 -23.33
CA PRO A 29 -55.97 -49.47 -23.37
C PRO A 29 -55.88 -47.96 -23.09
N ALA A 30 -54.98 -47.60 -22.17
CA ALA A 30 -54.64 -46.22 -21.86
C ALA A 30 -54.23 -45.47 -23.13
N LYS A 31 -55.00 -44.43 -23.51
CA LYS A 31 -54.56 -43.44 -24.49
C LYS A 31 -53.37 -42.70 -23.89
N GLN A 32 -52.17 -42.96 -24.41
CA GLN A 32 -51.02 -42.11 -24.18
C GLN A 32 -51.34 -40.70 -24.70
N HIS A 33 -51.64 -39.77 -23.79
CA HIS A 33 -51.61 -38.35 -24.10
C HIS A 33 -50.17 -37.96 -24.39
N LYS A 34 -49.78 -37.93 -25.68
CA LYS A 34 -48.59 -37.18 -26.09
C LYS A 34 -48.84 -35.72 -25.70
N ALA A 35 -48.07 -35.21 -24.75
CA ALA A 35 -48.04 -33.79 -24.45
C ALA A 35 -47.69 -33.04 -25.75
N SER A 36 -48.70 -32.38 -26.34
CA SER A 36 -48.50 -31.45 -27.45
C SER A 36 -47.63 -30.31 -26.93
N ARG A 37 -46.32 -30.36 -27.20
CA ARG A 37 -45.43 -29.22 -27.00
C ARG A 37 -45.86 -28.15 -28.00
N ASN A 38 -46.69 -27.21 -27.57
CA ASN A 38 -47.15 -26.16 -28.48
C ASN A 38 -45.91 -25.37 -28.96
N PRO A 39 -45.68 -25.27 -30.27
CA PRO A 39 -44.47 -24.65 -30.85
C PRO A 39 -44.32 -23.18 -30.42
N LEU A 40 -45.43 -22.51 -30.09
CA LEU A 40 -45.46 -21.16 -29.51
C LEU A 40 -44.74 -21.05 -28.17
N TYR A 41 -44.82 -22.04 -27.28
CA TYR A 41 -44.10 -22.01 -26.00
C TYR A 41 -42.59 -22.18 -26.19
N ILE A 42 -42.18 -23.01 -27.17
CA ILE A 42 -40.76 -23.21 -27.50
C ILE A 42 -40.19 -21.91 -28.09
N CYS A 43 -40.92 -21.26 -29.01
CA CYS A 43 -40.52 -19.96 -29.55
C CYS A 43 -40.43 -18.88 -28.46
N SER A 44 -41.41 -18.79 -27.56
CA SER A 44 -41.41 -17.85 -26.44
C SER A 44 -40.23 -18.07 -25.48
N LEU A 45 -39.90 -19.33 -25.19
CA LEU A 45 -38.74 -19.69 -24.37
C LEU A 45 -37.42 -19.28 -25.05
N ILE A 46 -37.27 -19.53 -26.35
CA ILE A 46 -36.08 -19.13 -27.13
C ILE A 46 -35.93 -17.60 -27.15
N VAL A 47 -37.02 -16.87 -27.36
CA VAL A 47 -37.03 -15.39 -27.32
C VAL A 47 -36.64 -14.89 -25.93
N SER A 48 -37.15 -15.52 -24.86
CA SER A 48 -36.83 -15.11 -23.49
C SER A 48 -35.36 -15.37 -23.13
N ILE A 49 -34.80 -16.52 -23.54
CA ILE A 49 -33.38 -16.87 -23.33
C ILE A 49 -32.47 -15.93 -24.12
N THR A 50 -32.81 -15.62 -25.38
CA THR A 50 -32.02 -14.70 -26.20
C THR A 50 -32.04 -13.28 -25.65
N LEU A 51 -33.18 -12.78 -25.17
CA LEU A 51 -33.27 -11.48 -24.50
C LEU A 51 -32.45 -11.44 -23.19
N LEU A 52 -32.49 -12.52 -22.39
CA LEU A 52 -31.68 -12.61 -21.17
C LEU A 52 -30.19 -12.64 -21.49
N ALA A 53 -29.77 -13.42 -22.49
CA ALA A 53 -28.37 -13.48 -22.92
C ALA A 53 -27.88 -12.12 -23.45
N MET A 54 -28.70 -11.41 -24.22
CA MET A 54 -28.40 -10.05 -24.68
C MET A 54 -28.28 -9.07 -23.51
N SER A 55 -29.19 -9.15 -22.53
CA SER A 55 -29.13 -8.33 -21.32
C SER A 55 -27.86 -8.59 -20.51
N LEU A 56 -27.51 -9.85 -20.28
CA LEU A 56 -26.28 -10.22 -19.56
C LEU A 56 -25.03 -9.77 -20.32
N PHE A 57 -25.02 -9.88 -21.65
CA PHE A 57 -23.92 -9.41 -22.49
C PHE A 57 -23.74 -7.89 -22.43
N VAL A 58 -24.83 -7.13 -22.52
CA VAL A 58 -24.81 -5.66 -22.37
C VAL A 58 -24.34 -5.25 -20.97
N ASN A 59 -24.84 -5.90 -19.92
CA ASN A 59 -24.40 -5.64 -18.55
C ASN A 59 -22.93 -6.02 -18.33
N MET A 60 -22.44 -7.11 -18.94
CA MET A 60 -21.02 -7.48 -18.91
C MET A 60 -20.15 -6.43 -19.61
N ILE A 61 -20.55 -5.95 -20.80
CA ILE A 61 -19.86 -4.84 -21.48
C ILE A 61 -19.88 -3.59 -20.61
N PHE A 62 -21.02 -3.28 -19.99
CA PHE A 62 -21.17 -2.12 -19.13
C PHE A 62 -20.24 -2.22 -17.92
N ILE A 63 -20.15 -3.37 -17.24
CA ILE A 63 -19.21 -3.62 -16.13
C ILE A 63 -17.75 -3.49 -16.59
N LEU A 64 -17.41 -4.04 -17.75
CA LEU A 64 -16.06 -3.94 -18.33
C LEU A 64 -15.70 -2.50 -18.75
N ARG A 65 -16.70 -1.69 -19.12
CA ARG A 65 -16.54 -0.28 -19.50
C ARG A 65 -16.60 0.68 -18.31
N ILE A 66 -17.28 0.29 -17.23
CA ILE A 66 -17.44 1.11 -16.02
C ILE A 66 -16.17 1.16 -15.20
N GLN A 67 -15.16 0.31 -15.36
CA GLN A 67 -13.91 0.43 -14.59
C GLN A 67 -13.19 1.77 -14.88
N PRO A 68 -13.47 2.86 -14.13
CA PRO A 68 -13.05 4.20 -14.53
C PRO A 68 -11.54 4.34 -14.26
N ASN A 69 -11.07 3.65 -13.22
CA ASN A 69 -9.68 3.61 -12.78
C ASN A 69 -8.74 3.08 -13.86
N GLN A 70 -9.16 2.12 -14.69
CA GLN A 70 -8.27 1.60 -15.75
C GLN A 70 -8.16 2.54 -16.95
N GLN A 71 -9.23 3.27 -17.30
CA GLN A 71 -9.20 4.21 -18.42
C GLN A 71 -8.45 5.51 -18.06
N ILE A 72 -8.63 6.03 -16.84
CA ILE A 72 -7.93 7.23 -16.35
C ILE A 72 -6.43 6.96 -16.15
N ALA A 73 -6.05 5.79 -15.61
CA ALA A 73 -4.65 5.40 -15.50
C ALA A 73 -3.98 5.28 -16.88
N LYS A 74 -4.69 4.75 -17.89
CA LYS A 74 -4.18 4.64 -19.27
C LYS A 74 -4.08 5.98 -19.98
N SER A 75 -5.00 6.93 -19.75
CA SER A 75 -4.89 8.27 -20.34
C SER A 75 -3.74 9.06 -19.73
N SER A 76 -3.51 8.96 -18.41
CA SER A 76 -2.38 9.61 -17.73
C SER A 76 -1.02 9.03 -18.16
N LEU A 77 -0.92 7.73 -18.47
CA LEU A 77 0.29 7.10 -18.99
C LEU A 77 0.69 7.59 -20.39
N ALA A 78 -0.26 8.13 -21.17
CA ALA A 78 0.01 8.64 -22.51
C ALA A 78 0.56 10.09 -22.51
N GLU A 79 0.50 10.77 -21.36
CA GLU A 79 0.85 12.18 -21.23
C GLU A 79 2.28 12.32 -20.70
N GLY A 80 3.25 12.28 -21.61
CA GLY A 80 4.51 13.03 -21.54
C GLY A 80 5.46 12.92 -20.33
N ASP A 81 5.25 12.02 -19.34
CA ASP A 81 6.12 12.00 -18.17
C ASP A 81 7.54 11.53 -18.51
N CYS A 82 8.50 12.46 -18.39
CA CYS A 82 9.90 12.20 -18.65
C CYS A 82 10.52 11.43 -17.48
N PRO A 83 11.43 10.46 -17.74
CA PRO A 83 12.19 9.79 -16.69
C PRO A 83 12.89 10.79 -15.76
N SER A 84 12.93 10.49 -14.46
CA SER A 84 13.73 11.28 -13.51
C SER A 84 15.21 11.27 -13.88
N THR A 85 15.89 12.40 -13.70
CA THR A 85 17.28 12.59 -14.12
C THR A 85 18.26 11.58 -13.54
N HIS A 86 18.08 11.19 -12.27
CA HIS A 86 19.05 10.39 -11.54
C HIS A 86 18.71 8.89 -11.51
N ALA A 87 17.47 8.56 -11.14
CA ALA A 87 17.01 7.18 -11.00
C ALA A 87 16.23 6.66 -12.21
N GLY A 88 16.01 7.48 -13.25
CA GLY A 88 15.31 7.07 -14.48
C GLY A 88 13.85 6.69 -14.28
N LEU A 89 13.21 7.15 -13.20
CA LEU A 89 11.88 6.72 -12.79
C LEU A 89 10.79 7.54 -13.50
N ARG A 90 9.77 6.84 -14.00
CA ARG A 90 8.55 7.43 -14.54
C ARG A 90 7.40 7.29 -13.54
N ARG A 91 6.39 8.14 -13.67
CA ARG A 91 5.11 8.03 -12.97
C ARG A 91 4.27 6.96 -13.67
N ASP A 92 4.64 5.70 -13.47
CA ASP A 92 4.00 4.54 -14.10
C ASP A 92 3.37 3.57 -13.10
N VAL A 93 3.45 3.86 -11.79
CA VAL A 93 2.84 3.06 -10.73
C VAL A 93 1.48 3.66 -10.34
N PRO A 94 0.36 3.00 -10.64
CA PRO A 94 -0.96 3.48 -10.23
C PRO A 94 -1.13 3.26 -8.72
N VAL A 95 -1.40 4.34 -7.99
CA VAL A 95 -1.68 4.33 -6.55
C VAL A 95 -3.04 4.98 -6.29
N ALA A 96 -3.95 4.25 -5.68
CA ALA A 96 -5.23 4.81 -5.24
C ALA A 96 -5.03 5.58 -3.94
N ILE A 97 -5.47 6.84 -3.90
CA ILE A 97 -5.44 7.58 -2.64
C ILE A 97 -6.50 7.01 -1.70
N GLN A 98 -6.11 6.72 -0.46
CA GLN A 98 -7.00 6.18 0.55
C GLN A 98 -7.46 7.28 1.50
N HIS A 99 -8.70 7.18 1.99
CA HIS A 99 -9.22 8.09 3.03
C HIS A 99 -8.50 7.88 4.37
N GLY A 100 -8.18 6.64 4.70
CA GLY A 100 -7.37 6.25 5.85
C GLY A 100 -6.51 5.05 5.49
N SER A 101 -5.44 4.84 6.24
CA SER A 101 -4.51 3.72 6.06
C SER A 101 -4.09 3.18 7.43
N GLU A 102 -3.26 2.14 7.44
CA GLU A 102 -2.63 1.61 8.66
C GLU A 102 -1.86 2.68 9.46
N TYR A 103 -1.41 3.76 8.83
CA TYR A 103 -0.73 4.89 9.47
C TYR A 103 -1.66 5.80 10.31
N THR A 104 -2.98 5.57 10.33
CA THR A 104 -3.98 6.40 11.02
C THR A 104 -4.97 5.59 11.86
N GLY A 105 -4.60 4.37 12.29
CA GLY A 105 -5.46 3.50 13.09
C GLY A 105 -5.61 3.93 14.55
N ASP A 106 -6.58 3.34 15.25
CA ASP A 106 -6.85 3.61 16.68
C ASP A 106 -5.73 3.08 17.60
N ASN A 107 -5.03 2.03 17.18
CA ASN A 107 -3.90 1.47 17.93
C ASN A 107 -2.62 2.29 17.68
N LEU A 108 -2.40 3.31 18.50
CA LEU A 108 -1.21 4.17 18.43
C LEU A 108 0.13 3.42 18.54
N THR A 109 0.16 2.22 19.12
CA THR A 109 1.39 1.41 19.20
C THR A 109 1.80 0.90 17.82
N GLU A 110 0.83 0.36 17.07
CA GLU A 110 1.05 -0.12 15.69
C GLU A 110 1.33 1.04 14.75
N VAL A 111 0.54 2.12 14.85
CA VAL A 111 0.75 3.34 14.06
C VAL A 111 2.17 3.86 14.26
N ARG A 112 2.63 3.98 15.51
CA ARG A 112 3.99 4.45 15.79
C ARG A 112 5.04 3.55 15.16
N ALA A 113 4.88 2.22 15.23
CA ALA A 113 5.84 1.30 14.61
C ALA A 113 5.99 1.56 13.10
N LEU A 114 4.87 1.73 12.39
CA LEU A 114 4.86 2.03 10.96
C LEU A 114 5.53 3.37 10.61
N TRP A 115 5.30 4.41 11.42
CA TRP A 115 5.94 5.71 11.23
C TRP A 115 7.45 5.67 11.53
N GLU A 116 7.88 4.86 12.50
CA GLU A 116 9.30 4.70 12.83
C GLU A 116 10.09 4.02 11.70
N GLU A 117 9.45 3.15 10.93
CA GLU A 117 10.01 2.50 9.74
C GLU A 117 10.34 3.46 8.59
N LEU A 118 9.79 4.69 8.58
CA LEU A 118 10.05 5.70 7.55
C LEU A 118 11.44 6.34 7.70
N SER A 119 12.48 5.53 7.55
CA SER A 119 13.87 5.96 7.65
C SER A 119 14.31 6.76 6.42
N GLY A 120 14.94 7.92 6.66
CA GLY A 120 15.63 8.67 5.61
C GLY A 120 17.05 8.17 5.33
N ASP A 121 17.59 7.31 6.19
CA ASP A 121 18.98 6.86 6.14
C ASP A 121 19.38 6.18 4.82
N PRO A 122 18.55 5.32 4.20
CA PRO A 122 18.91 4.69 2.93
C PRO A 122 19.11 5.71 1.80
N GLY A 123 18.54 6.91 1.93
CA GLY A 123 18.70 8.00 0.96
C GLY A 123 19.98 8.81 1.09
N VAL A 124 20.85 8.52 2.05
CA VAL A 124 22.17 9.16 2.12
C VAL A 124 23.14 8.39 1.24
N VAL A 125 23.56 9.03 0.14
CA VAL A 125 24.31 8.39 -0.94
C VAL A 125 25.70 9.02 -1.11
N ALA A 126 26.68 8.22 -1.50
CA ALA A 126 28.03 8.64 -1.86
C ALA A 126 28.18 8.59 -3.39
N LEU A 127 28.18 9.75 -4.04
CA LEU A 127 28.21 9.87 -5.51
C LEU A 127 29.62 10.21 -6.01
N PRO A 128 30.13 9.51 -7.05
CA PRO A 128 31.43 9.83 -7.66
C PRO A 128 31.48 11.23 -8.27
N GLU A 129 32.63 11.87 -8.21
CA GLU A 129 32.89 13.20 -8.77
C GLU A 129 32.52 13.28 -10.26
N ALA A 130 32.83 12.25 -11.04
CA ALA A 130 32.45 12.18 -12.46
C ALA A 130 30.92 12.27 -12.67
N TYR A 131 30.13 11.61 -11.81
CA TYR A 131 28.67 11.68 -11.86
C TYR A 131 28.17 13.07 -11.46
N VAL A 132 28.75 13.66 -10.42
CA VAL A 132 28.43 15.02 -9.95
C VAL A 132 28.67 16.04 -11.06
N GLN A 133 29.80 15.96 -11.77
CA GLN A 133 30.12 16.85 -12.89
C GLN A 133 29.17 16.65 -14.07
N GLN A 134 28.90 15.39 -14.44
CA GLN A 134 27.98 15.07 -15.55
C GLN A 134 26.57 15.57 -15.29
N THR A 135 26.08 15.41 -14.05
CA THR A 135 24.72 15.81 -13.65
C THR A 135 24.63 17.24 -13.14
N LYS A 136 25.76 17.95 -13.06
CA LYS A 136 25.88 19.34 -12.59
C LYS A 136 25.31 19.55 -11.18
N LEU A 137 25.49 18.55 -10.32
CA LEU A 137 25.14 18.69 -8.90
C LEU A 137 26.13 19.66 -8.21
N PRO A 138 25.66 20.48 -7.26
CA PRO A 138 26.55 21.29 -6.42
C PRO A 138 27.54 20.42 -5.66
N HIS A 139 28.76 20.92 -5.42
CA HIS A 139 29.74 20.20 -4.63
C HIS A 139 29.23 19.98 -3.19
N ALA A 140 29.48 18.78 -2.66
CA ALA A 140 29.03 18.36 -1.35
C ALA A 140 30.19 17.97 -0.43
N LEU A 141 29.89 17.68 0.83
CA LEU A 141 30.87 17.14 1.77
C LEU A 141 31.51 15.88 1.18
N ARG A 142 32.83 15.77 1.28
CA ARG A 142 33.56 14.57 0.85
C ARG A 142 33.12 13.37 1.68
N PHE A 143 32.93 12.24 1.00
CA PHE A 143 32.61 10.99 1.68
C PHE A 143 33.84 10.54 2.49
N PRO A 144 33.71 10.29 3.81
CA PRO A 144 34.89 10.08 4.67
C PRO A 144 35.79 8.90 4.29
N TRP A 145 35.27 7.96 3.50
CA TRP A 145 35.96 6.72 3.14
C TRP A 145 36.44 6.69 1.68
N ASP A 146 36.08 7.70 0.88
CA ASP A 146 36.47 7.82 -0.52
C ASP A 146 36.39 9.29 -0.95
N GLU A 147 37.54 9.95 -1.04
CA GLU A 147 37.62 11.37 -1.38
C GLU A 147 37.16 11.69 -2.81
N ASP A 148 37.06 10.70 -3.71
CA ASP A 148 36.49 10.91 -5.04
C ASP A 148 34.94 10.96 -5.02
N LYS A 149 34.32 10.80 -3.84
CA LYS A 149 32.87 10.84 -3.69
C LYS A 149 32.41 12.00 -2.81
N GLY A 150 31.23 12.52 -3.13
CA GLY A 150 30.49 13.47 -2.29
C GLY A 150 29.27 12.82 -1.66
N VAL A 151 28.90 13.26 -0.46
CA VAL A 151 27.70 12.80 0.27
C VAL A 151 26.50 13.66 -0.10
N TYR A 152 25.43 13.02 -0.57
CA TYR A 152 24.17 13.68 -0.94
C TYR A 152 22.99 13.01 -0.22
N LEU A 153 21.90 13.77 -0.07
CA LEU A 153 20.63 13.26 0.42
C LEU A 153 19.64 13.21 -0.73
N VAL A 154 19.02 12.05 -0.94
CA VAL A 154 17.93 11.89 -1.90
C VAL A 154 16.69 12.58 -1.33
N GLN A 155 16.14 13.54 -2.08
CA GLN A 155 15.02 14.38 -1.63
C GLN A 155 13.84 13.58 -1.05
N GLY A 156 13.40 12.52 -1.73
CA GLY A 156 12.26 11.73 -1.23
C GLY A 156 12.52 11.07 0.12
N PHE A 157 13.74 10.62 0.38
CA PHE A 157 14.13 10.08 1.69
C PHE A 157 14.26 11.19 2.75
N HIS A 158 14.70 12.39 2.36
CA HIS A 158 14.67 13.55 3.25
C HIS A 158 13.23 13.94 3.63
N ASP A 159 12.29 13.87 2.68
CA ASP A 159 10.87 14.11 2.94
C ASP A 159 10.30 13.06 3.93
N LEU A 160 10.68 11.78 3.82
CA LEU A 160 10.32 10.75 4.80
C LEU A 160 10.90 11.03 6.19
N HIS A 161 12.17 11.45 6.27
CA HIS A 161 12.78 11.87 7.53
C HIS A 161 12.01 13.03 8.17
N CYS A 162 11.65 14.05 7.40
CA CYS A 162 10.85 15.18 7.88
C CYS A 162 9.47 14.72 8.39
N LEU A 163 8.79 13.86 7.65
CA LEU A 163 7.51 13.28 8.03
C LEU A 163 7.58 12.51 9.36
N ARG A 164 8.57 11.62 9.52
CA ARG A 164 8.82 10.88 10.77
C ARG A 164 9.13 11.82 11.93
N THR A 165 9.95 12.84 11.70
CA THR A 165 10.33 13.84 12.72
C THR A 165 9.10 14.62 13.20
N LEU A 166 8.24 15.07 12.29
CA LEU A 166 7.00 15.77 12.66
C LEU A 166 6.02 14.86 13.40
N PHE A 167 5.90 13.60 12.97
CA PHE A 167 5.11 12.62 13.70
C PHE A 167 5.60 12.45 15.14
N ARG A 168 6.90 12.23 15.35
CA ARG A 168 7.51 12.15 16.70
C ARG A 168 7.24 13.41 17.52
N TYR A 169 7.40 14.60 16.92
CA TYR A 169 7.14 15.87 17.59
C TYR A 169 5.71 15.97 18.14
N VAL A 170 4.71 15.57 17.33
CA VAL A 170 3.29 15.51 17.74
C VAL A 170 3.08 14.44 18.80
N MET A 171 3.64 13.25 18.61
CA MET A 171 3.46 12.13 19.54
C MET A 171 4.05 12.39 20.93
N TYR A 172 5.20 13.08 21.02
CA TYR A 172 5.73 13.48 22.33
C TYR A 172 4.76 14.39 23.07
N THR A 173 4.08 15.29 22.35
CA THR A 173 3.07 16.18 22.94
C THR A 173 1.83 15.40 23.39
N GLU A 174 1.28 14.55 22.52
CA GLU A 174 0.10 13.72 22.80
C GLU A 174 0.32 12.79 24.01
N LEU A 175 1.49 12.16 24.07
CA LEU A 175 1.89 11.24 25.13
C LEU A 175 2.42 11.96 26.39
N LYS A 176 2.42 13.30 26.41
CA LYS A 176 2.96 14.13 27.51
C LYS A 176 4.41 13.79 27.88
N GLN A 177 5.20 13.41 26.89
CA GLN A 177 6.63 13.14 27.04
C GLN A 177 7.44 14.44 26.88
N PRO A 178 8.66 14.50 27.43
CA PRO A 178 9.58 15.60 27.15
C PRO A 178 9.79 15.76 25.64
N GLN A 179 9.86 17.00 25.16
CA GLN A 179 10.13 17.25 23.76
C GLN A 179 11.62 17.07 23.49
N HIS A 180 11.92 16.08 22.65
CA HIS A 180 13.27 15.71 22.23
C HIS A 180 13.68 16.39 20.91
N ILE A 181 12.69 16.76 20.08
CA ILE A 181 12.90 17.46 18.82
C ILE A 181 12.78 18.96 19.03
N ALA A 182 13.88 19.68 18.78
CA ALA A 182 13.88 21.14 18.83
C ALA A 182 12.82 21.73 17.87
N LEU A 183 12.09 22.74 18.34
CA LEU A 183 11.07 23.43 17.53
C LEU A 183 11.66 23.97 16.21
N SER A 184 12.89 24.45 16.22
CA SER A 184 13.59 24.89 15.00
C SER A 184 13.74 23.78 13.96
N HIS A 185 13.98 22.53 14.40
CA HIS A 185 14.06 21.38 13.52
C HIS A 185 12.67 21.01 12.96
N ALA A 186 11.63 21.01 13.80
CA ALA A 186 10.26 20.80 13.33
C ALA A 186 9.83 21.86 12.29
N LEU A 187 10.16 23.14 12.52
CA LEU A 187 9.88 24.22 11.57
C LEU A 187 10.66 24.06 10.26
N HIS A 188 11.92 23.63 10.32
CA HIS A 188 12.71 23.30 9.13
C HIS A 188 12.06 22.16 8.32
N CYS A 189 11.65 21.08 8.98
CA CYS A 189 10.96 19.95 8.34
C CYS A 189 9.64 20.38 7.70
N LEU A 190 8.85 21.23 8.37
CA LEU A 190 7.61 21.79 7.81
C LEU A 190 7.89 22.61 6.54
N ASP A 191 8.89 23.50 6.58
CA ASP A 191 9.22 24.32 5.42
C ASP A 191 9.79 23.50 4.26
N GLN A 192 10.62 22.49 4.54
CA GLN A 192 11.14 21.56 3.53
C GLN A 192 10.00 20.85 2.79
N LEU A 193 9.03 20.30 3.52
CA LEU A 193 7.86 19.64 2.93
C LEU A 193 6.99 20.64 2.14
N ARG A 194 6.80 21.87 2.64
CA ARG A 194 6.10 22.94 1.92
C ARG A 194 6.79 23.27 0.60
N GLN A 195 8.11 23.44 0.60
CA GLN A 195 8.89 23.69 -0.61
C GLN A 195 8.76 22.54 -1.61
N GLY A 196 8.80 21.28 -1.14
CA GLY A 196 8.59 20.09 -1.97
C GLY A 196 7.20 20.05 -2.61
N VAL A 197 6.14 20.34 -1.85
CA VAL A 197 4.76 20.40 -2.36
C VAL A 197 4.62 21.48 -3.44
N ILE A 198 5.15 22.68 -3.20
CA ILE A 198 5.07 23.79 -4.17
C ILE A 198 5.91 23.48 -5.42
N CYS A 199 7.11 22.90 -5.26
CA CYS A 199 7.99 22.53 -6.36
C CYS A 199 7.34 21.47 -7.26
N ASN A 200 6.65 20.49 -6.67
CA ASN A 200 5.94 19.46 -7.43
C ASN A 200 4.70 19.99 -8.15
N ALA A 201 4.02 21.00 -7.58
CA ALA A 201 2.84 21.66 -8.15
C ALA A 201 1.82 20.67 -8.76
N ASP A 202 1.44 19.63 -8.02
CA ASP A 202 0.49 18.61 -8.49
C ASP A 202 -0.88 19.25 -8.80
N ASP A 203 -1.22 19.30 -10.09
CA ASP A 203 -2.39 19.96 -10.66
C ASP A 203 -3.60 19.03 -10.78
N THR A 204 -3.48 17.77 -10.36
CA THR A 204 -4.56 16.79 -10.55
C THR A 204 -5.73 17.13 -9.60
N PRO A 205 -6.93 17.42 -10.12
CA PRO A 205 -8.07 17.79 -9.30
C PRO A 205 -8.57 16.60 -8.47
N ARG A 206 -8.99 16.86 -7.22
CA ARG A 206 -9.59 15.85 -6.35
C ARG A 206 -11.10 15.97 -6.38
N TYR A 207 -11.79 14.87 -6.65
CA TYR A 207 -13.24 14.85 -6.56
C TYR A 207 -13.69 14.82 -5.09
N ALA A 208 -14.82 15.45 -4.77
CA ALA A 208 -15.29 15.61 -3.39
C ALA A 208 -16.76 15.18 -3.23
N GLY A 209 -17.13 14.71 -2.04
CA GLY A 209 -18.52 14.60 -1.56
C GLY A 209 -19.34 13.39 -2.05
N PHE A 210 -18.84 12.61 -3.01
CA PHE A 210 -19.55 11.42 -3.53
C PHE A 210 -19.05 10.10 -2.93
N GLN A 211 -18.16 10.15 -1.94
CA GLN A 211 -17.61 8.98 -1.25
C GLN A 211 -18.40 8.65 0.02
N ASP A 212 -18.29 7.41 0.48
CA ASP A 212 -18.78 6.97 1.79
C ASP A 212 -17.61 6.40 2.62
N PRO A 213 -17.19 7.05 3.74
CA PRO A 213 -17.68 8.34 4.22
C PRO A 213 -17.32 9.50 3.27
N PRO A 214 -18.04 10.64 3.32
CA PRO A 214 -17.73 11.81 2.50
C PRO A 214 -16.28 12.28 2.69
N GLY A 215 -15.56 12.52 1.59
CA GLY A 215 -14.15 12.90 1.64
C GLY A 215 -13.64 13.54 0.35
N THR A 216 -12.33 13.52 0.13
CA THR A 216 -11.70 14.04 -1.10
C THR A 216 -10.74 13.04 -1.75
N GLY A 217 -11.03 12.68 -3.00
CA GLY A 217 -10.15 11.86 -3.83
C GLY A 217 -9.98 10.40 -3.40
N SER A 218 -10.77 9.87 -2.44
CA SER A 218 -10.67 8.46 -2.04
C SER A 218 -10.86 7.53 -3.24
N GLY A 219 -10.02 6.52 -3.43
CA GLY A 219 -10.05 5.62 -4.60
C GLY A 219 -9.61 6.25 -5.92
N GLN A 220 -9.37 7.58 -5.97
CA GLN A 220 -8.82 8.23 -7.16
C GLN A 220 -7.37 7.79 -7.36
N VAL A 221 -7.06 7.33 -8.57
CA VAL A 221 -5.72 6.87 -8.93
C VAL A 221 -4.82 8.07 -9.23
N ARG A 222 -3.61 8.03 -8.68
CA ARG A 222 -2.46 8.86 -9.05
C ARG A 222 -1.40 7.99 -9.68
N MET A 223 -0.65 8.57 -10.61
CA MET A 223 0.51 7.92 -11.19
C MET A 223 1.77 8.36 -10.42
N CYS A 224 2.40 7.40 -9.78
CA CYS A 224 3.54 7.59 -8.89
C CYS A 224 4.80 6.97 -9.47
N ARG A 225 5.97 7.46 -9.03
CA ARG A 225 7.24 6.78 -9.28
C ARG A 225 7.38 5.59 -8.32
N ASP A 226 7.95 4.50 -8.81
CA ASP A 226 8.19 3.30 -8.00
C ASP A 226 9.21 3.57 -6.88
N TRP A 227 8.72 3.58 -5.63
CA TRP A 227 9.54 3.83 -4.45
C TRP A 227 10.64 2.77 -4.27
N ARG A 228 10.34 1.49 -4.49
CA ARG A 228 11.31 0.40 -4.32
C ARG A 228 12.44 0.47 -5.36
N ARG A 229 12.18 1.05 -6.54
CA ARG A 229 13.25 1.33 -7.51
C ARG A 229 14.13 2.50 -7.06
N LEU A 230 13.56 3.54 -6.45
CA LEU A 230 14.34 4.64 -5.88
C LEU A 230 15.21 4.15 -4.73
N GLU A 231 14.65 3.32 -3.85
CA GLU A 231 15.36 2.72 -2.73
C GLU A 231 16.55 1.90 -3.19
N ARG A 232 16.37 0.96 -4.13
CA ARG A 232 17.49 0.20 -4.72
C ARG A 232 18.55 1.09 -5.35
N TRP A 233 18.14 2.14 -6.07
CA TRP A 233 19.08 3.11 -6.64
C TRP A 233 19.93 3.79 -5.57
N ALA A 234 19.35 4.10 -4.41
CA ALA A 234 20.03 4.71 -3.29
C ALA A 234 20.94 3.71 -2.56
N GLU A 235 20.47 2.47 -2.32
CA GLU A 235 21.24 1.40 -1.66
C GLU A 235 22.50 1.02 -2.43
N GLU A 236 22.41 0.92 -3.76
CA GLU A 236 23.57 0.70 -4.65
C GLU A 236 24.63 1.80 -4.51
N ARG A 237 24.24 2.98 -4.03
CA ARG A 237 25.07 4.18 -3.90
C ARG A 237 25.18 4.65 -2.44
N THR A 238 24.83 3.80 -1.48
CA THR A 238 24.74 4.21 -0.07
C THR A 238 26.08 4.75 0.45
N ALA A 239 26.00 5.79 1.28
CA ALA A 239 27.12 6.28 2.07
C ALA A 239 27.32 5.46 3.37
N CYS A 240 26.58 4.37 3.57
CA CYS A 240 26.58 3.61 4.82
C CYS A 240 26.27 4.47 6.04
N PHE A 241 25.27 5.33 5.88
CA PHE A 241 24.84 6.26 6.90
C PHE A 241 23.78 5.64 7.80
N ARG A 242 23.87 5.93 9.10
CA ARG A 242 22.78 5.72 10.06
C ARG A 242 22.62 6.97 10.90
N HIS A 243 21.39 7.43 11.03
CA HIS A 243 21.07 8.51 11.96
C HIS A 243 21.04 7.96 13.38
N GLU A 244 21.83 8.57 14.26
CA GLU A 244 21.75 8.35 15.71
C GLU A 244 21.19 9.64 16.30
N ASP A 245 19.89 9.62 16.59
CA ASP A 245 19.20 10.74 17.22
C ASP A 245 19.88 11.06 18.56
N GLU A 246 20.22 12.34 18.79
CA GLU A 246 20.65 12.87 20.09
C GLU A 246 21.90 12.22 20.75
N VAL A 247 22.60 11.34 20.05
CA VAL A 247 23.89 10.79 20.51
C VAL A 247 25.01 11.74 20.07
N PRO A 248 25.72 12.41 21.01
CA PRO A 248 26.90 13.20 20.67
C PRO A 248 27.99 12.28 20.14
N GLY A 249 28.59 12.62 19.00
CA GLY A 249 29.68 11.83 18.44
C GLY A 249 30.27 12.44 17.18
N PRO A 250 31.45 11.97 16.75
CA PRO A 250 32.04 12.37 15.48
C PRO A 250 31.12 12.00 14.31
N MET A 251 30.94 12.92 13.36
CA MET A 251 30.10 12.70 12.18
C MET A 251 30.51 11.43 11.39
N ILE A 252 31.80 11.10 11.39
CA ILE A 252 32.35 9.90 10.74
C ILE A 252 31.79 8.59 11.30
N GLU A 253 31.37 8.54 12.57
CA GLU A 253 30.76 7.33 13.16
C GLU A 253 29.43 6.98 12.48
N ARG A 254 28.70 8.00 12.02
CA ARG A 254 27.41 7.81 11.33
C ARG A 254 27.57 7.12 9.99
N PHE A 255 28.76 7.18 9.37
CA PHE A 255 29.05 6.59 8.05
C PHE A 255 29.59 5.14 8.12
N LYS A 256 29.40 4.43 9.23
CA LYS A 256 29.89 3.05 9.43
C LYS A 256 28.81 1.97 9.30
N SER A 257 27.59 2.34 8.93
CA SER A 257 26.40 1.50 8.98
C SER A 257 25.82 1.25 7.60
N CYS A 258 26.25 0.18 6.94
CA CYS A 258 25.73 -0.17 5.61
C CYS A 258 24.42 -0.99 5.69
N PRO A 259 23.46 -0.75 4.78
CA PRO A 259 22.22 -1.54 4.70
C PRO A 259 22.45 -3.05 4.50
N ASP A 260 23.47 -3.43 3.76
CA ASP A 260 23.86 -4.81 3.46
C ASP A 260 24.81 -5.44 4.50
N GLY A 261 25.07 -4.72 5.61
CA GLY A 261 25.92 -5.20 6.69
C GLY A 261 27.43 -5.19 6.37
N ARG A 262 27.85 -4.70 5.20
CA ARG A 262 29.27 -4.54 4.90
C ARG A 262 29.89 -3.53 5.86
N VAL A 263 31.17 -3.74 6.17
CA VAL A 263 31.93 -2.86 7.07
C VAL A 263 32.94 -2.11 6.22
N LEU A 264 32.70 -0.82 5.99
CA LEU A 264 33.64 0.04 5.25
C LEU A 264 34.89 0.40 6.09
N TRP A 265 34.80 0.29 7.42
CA TRP A 265 35.90 0.50 8.35
C TRP A 265 35.65 -0.23 9.68
N PRO A 266 36.66 -0.82 10.35
CA PRO A 266 36.46 -1.43 11.67
C PRO A 266 35.94 -0.40 12.69
N THR A 267 34.76 -0.66 13.26
CA THR A 267 34.27 0.07 14.44
C THR A 267 35.22 -0.17 15.61
N THR A 268 35.33 0.78 16.55
CA THR A 268 36.16 0.63 17.76
C THR A 268 35.87 -0.67 18.51
N THR A 269 34.62 -1.14 18.48
CA THR A 269 34.17 -2.42 19.04
C THR A 269 34.73 -3.63 18.27
N ALA A 270 34.73 -3.59 16.93
CA ALA A 270 35.29 -4.65 16.09
C ALA A 270 36.83 -4.69 16.16
N ALA A 271 37.48 -3.52 16.24
CA ALA A 271 38.91 -3.41 16.47
C ALA A 271 39.31 -3.94 17.85
N ALA A 272 38.52 -3.65 18.90
CA ALA A 272 38.73 -4.18 20.25
C ALA A 272 38.51 -5.70 20.33
N ALA A 273 37.48 -6.23 19.67
CA ALA A 273 37.24 -7.68 19.59
C ALA A 273 38.34 -8.42 18.81
N ALA A 274 38.83 -7.83 17.71
CA ALA A 274 39.95 -8.38 16.94
C ALA A 274 41.27 -8.33 17.72
N ALA A 275 41.49 -7.28 18.52
CA ALA A 275 42.65 -7.19 19.41
C ALA A 275 42.59 -8.22 20.55
N ALA A 276 41.39 -8.46 21.13
CA ALA A 276 41.18 -9.47 22.16
C ALA A 276 41.27 -10.92 21.61
N GLY A 277 40.91 -11.14 20.35
CA GLY A 277 41.11 -12.42 19.67
C GLY A 277 42.59 -12.72 19.40
N LYS A 278 43.35 -11.71 18.96
CA LYS A 278 44.80 -11.83 18.73
C LYS A 278 45.61 -11.99 20.02
N SER A 279 45.17 -11.41 21.14
CA SER A 279 45.86 -11.62 22.43
C SER A 279 45.68 -13.05 22.94
N LYS A 280 44.51 -13.66 22.74
CA LYS A 280 44.26 -15.07 23.09
C LYS A 280 45.04 -16.07 22.25
N GLU A 281 45.36 -15.73 20.99
CA GLU A 281 46.17 -16.57 20.11
C GLU A 281 47.68 -16.45 20.42
N ALA A 282 48.11 -15.32 21.01
CA ALA A 282 49.48 -15.11 21.45
C ALA A 282 49.79 -15.69 22.85
N THR A 283 48.78 -15.85 23.70
CA THR A 283 48.88 -16.57 24.98
C THR A 283 48.30 -17.97 24.82
N GLY A 284 49.08 -18.90 24.25
CA GLY A 284 48.72 -20.31 24.24
C GLY A 284 48.54 -20.84 25.65
N GLU A 285 47.31 -20.85 26.15
CA GLU A 285 46.88 -21.66 27.29
C GLU A 285 45.89 -22.71 26.76
N THR A 286 46.43 -23.91 26.57
CA THR A 286 45.69 -25.17 26.61
C THR A 286 45.26 -25.50 28.03
#